data_AF-A0A8B5WX62-F1
#
_entry.id   AF-A0A8B5WX62-F1
#
_cell.length_a   1.000
_cell.length_b   1.000
_cell.length_c   1.000
_cell.angle_alpha   90.00
_cell.angle_beta   90.00
_cell.angle_gamma   90.00
#
_symmetry.space_group_name_H-M   'P 1'
#
loop_
_entity.id
_entity.type
_entity.pdbx_description
1 polymer ?
#
loop_
_entity_poly.entity_id
_entity_poly.type
_entity_poly.pdbx_seq_one_letter_code
_entity_poly.pdbx_strand_id
1 'polypeptide(L)' 'GTVVMVHQNGQGFEVEFVALDGETLAVASLHASQVRPVVHREIAHARSLATA' A
#
# COMPACT_ATOMS: atom_id res chain seq x y z
N GLY A 1 0.61 -2.38 1.11
CA GLY A 1 1.95 -2.38 0.51
C GLY A 1 2.46 -0.96 0.40
N THR A 2 3.75 -0.81 0.22
CA THR A 2 4.46 0.47 0.08
C THR A 2 4.94 0.61 -1.37
N VAL A 3 4.71 1.78 -1.97
CA VAL A 3 5.21 2.05 -3.33
C VAL A 3 6.73 2.27 -3.26
N VAL A 4 7.50 1.44 -3.98
CA VAL A 4 8.97 1.55 -4.03
C VAL A 4 9.47 2.09 -5.38
N MET A 5 8.64 2.00 -6.43
CA MET A 5 8.91 2.61 -7.74
C MET A 5 7.61 3.08 -8.40
N VAL A 6 7.68 4.21 -9.11
CA VAL A 6 6.57 4.79 -9.87
C VAL A 6 6.91 4.76 -11.36
N HIS A 7 6.01 4.22 -12.17
CA HIS A 7 6.12 4.18 -13.63
C HIS A 7 5.23 5.22 -14.29
N GLN A 8 5.72 5.75 -15.42
CA GLN A 8 4.94 6.56 -16.38
C GLN A 8 4.09 7.64 -15.67
N ASN A 9 4.70 8.42 -14.78
CA ASN A 9 4.02 9.49 -14.04
C ASN A 9 2.77 9.02 -13.25
N GLY A 10 2.82 7.82 -12.67
CA GLY A 10 1.78 7.29 -11.80
C GLY A 10 0.77 6.36 -12.47
N GLN A 11 1.02 5.88 -13.69
CA GLN A 11 0.14 4.90 -14.34
C GLN A 11 0.37 3.46 -13.84
N GLY A 12 1.53 3.20 -13.25
CA GLY A 12 1.86 1.91 -12.64
C GLY A 12 2.87 2.05 -11.51
N PHE A 13 2.92 1.04 -10.65
CA PHE A 13 3.71 1.03 -9.43
C PHE A 13 4.34 -0.32 -9.19
N GLU A 14 5.55 -0.34 -8.66
CA GLU A 14 6.04 -1.49 -7.90
C GLU A 14 5.68 -1.30 -6.44
N VAL A 15 4.93 -2.26 -5.90
CA VAL A 15 4.44 -2.23 -4.52
C VAL A 15 5.03 -3.38 -3.75
N GLU A 16 5.76 -3.05 -2.68
CA GLU A 16 6.29 -4.02 -1.73
C GLU A 16 5.25 -4.37 -0.66
N PHE A 17 5.12 -5.65 -0.37
CA PHE A 17 4.31 -6.19 0.72
C PHE A 17 5.23 -6.79 1.77
N VAL A 18 5.16 -6.24 2.98
CA VAL A 18 5.94 -6.69 4.14
C VAL A 18 5.03 -7.36 5.16
N ALA A 19 5.54 -8.42 5.79
CA ALA A 19 4.99 -8.95 7.03
C ALA A 19 5.24 -7.97 8.19
N LEU A 20 4.52 -8.15 9.30
CA LEU A 20 4.61 -7.23 10.46
C LEU A 20 5.96 -7.29 11.20
N ASP A 21 6.75 -8.33 10.96
CA ASP A 21 8.12 -8.47 11.46
C ASP A 21 9.16 -7.83 10.51
N GLY A 22 8.72 -7.23 9.40
CA GLY A 22 9.57 -6.57 8.43
C GLY A 22 10.08 -7.47 7.31
N GLU A 23 9.71 -8.75 7.26
CA GLU A 23 10.05 -9.61 6.12
C GLU A 23 9.32 -9.16 4.85
N THR A 24 10.06 -8.97 3.75
CA THR A 24 9.44 -8.74 2.43
C THR A 24 8.87 -10.04 1.89
N LEU A 25 7.55 -10.09 1.73
CA LEU A 25 6.85 -11.26 1.19
C LEU A 25 6.78 -11.24 -0.33
N ALA A 26 6.60 -10.06 -0.93
CA ALA A 26 6.50 -9.91 -2.37
C ALA A 26 6.72 -8.46 -2.82
N VAL A 27 7.15 -8.29 -4.06
CA VAL A 27 7.07 -7.03 -4.81
C VAL A 27 6.25 -7.30 -6.07
N ALA A 28 5.24 -6.48 -6.32
CA ALA A 28 4.33 -6.68 -7.44
C ALA A 28 4.12 -5.40 -8.25
N SER A 29 4.12 -5.55 -9.58
CA SER A 29 3.73 -4.53 -10.53
C SER A 29 2.21 -4.38 -10.55
N LEU A 30 1.70 -3.19 -10.22
CA LEU A 30 0.27 -2.88 -10.17
C LEU A 30 -0.08 -1.65 -11.02
N HIS A 31 -1.24 -1.71 -11.67
CA HIS A 31 -1.83 -0.53 -12.32
C HIS A 31 -2.41 0.44 -11.29
N ALA A 32 -2.53 1.71 -11.66
CA ALA A 32 -3.11 2.76 -10.81
C ALA A 32 -4.54 2.42 -10.32
N SER A 33 -5.33 1.72 -11.12
CA SER A 33 -6.68 1.29 -10.75
C SER A 33 -6.73 0.20 -9.67
N GLN A 34 -5.61 -0.47 -9.39
CA GLN A 34 -5.50 -1.54 -8.41
C GLN A 34 -4.99 -1.05 -7.05
N VAL A 35 -4.66 0.23 -6.93
CA VAL A 35 -4.12 0.84 -5.71
C VAL A 35 -5.01 1.99 -5.25
N ARG A 36 -5.04 2.20 -3.92
CA ARG A 36 -5.64 3.38 -3.31
C ARG A 36 -4.58 4.11 -2.49
N PRO A 37 -4.49 5.44 -2.54
CA PRO A 37 -3.60 6.19 -1.67
C PRO A 37 -3.99 5.99 -0.20
N VAL A 38 -2.98 5.78 0.64
CA VAL A 38 -3.10 5.80 2.10
C VAL A 38 -3.23 7.26 2.54
N VAL A 39 -4.20 7.56 3.40
CA VAL A 39 -4.43 8.92 3.93
C VAL A 39 -3.87 9.08 5.34
N HIS A 40 -3.80 10.32 5.82
CA HIS A 40 -3.28 10.64 7.15
C HIS A 40 -4.01 9.84 8.24
N ARG A 41 -3.23 9.23 9.16
CA ARG A 41 -3.70 8.41 10.30
C ARG A 41 -4.34 7.06 9.94
N GLU A 42 -4.26 6.60 8.70
CA GLU A 42 -4.52 5.18 8.43
C GLU A 42 -3.41 4.31 9.03
N ILE A 43 -3.80 3.29 9.77
CA ILE A 43 -2.90 2.30 10.36
C ILE A 43 -3.23 0.96 9.69
N ALA A 44 -2.21 0.25 9.20
CA ALA A 44 -2.40 -1.06 8.61
C ALA A 44 -3.11 -2.01 9.60
N HIS A 45 -4.06 -2.79 9.09
CA HIS A 45 -4.91 -3.72 9.87
C HIS A 45 -5.84 -3.07 10.93
N ALA A 46 -5.81 -1.75 11.13
CA ALA A 46 -6.73 -1.10 12.06
C ALA A 46 -8.16 -1.11 11.52
N ARG A 47 -9.13 -1.25 12.44
CA ARG A 47 -10.56 -1.14 12.14
C ARG A 47 -11.11 0.15 12.73
N SER A 48 -11.87 0.91 11.93
CA SER A 48 -12.59 2.09 12.43
C SER A 48 -13.61 1.67 13.48
N LEU A 49 -13.58 2.34 14.64
CA LEU A 49 -14.61 2.20 15.66
C LEU A 49 -15.66 3.29 15.44
N ALA A 50 -16.94 2.94 15.46
CA ALA A 50 -18.00 3.94 15.48
C ALA A 50 -17.91 4.75 16.79
N THR A 51 -18.08 6.06 16.70
CA THR A 51 -18.22 6.92 17.88
C THR A 51 -19.56 6.59 18.56
N ALA A 52 -19.56 6.55 19.90
CA ALA A 52 -20.77 6.29 20.69
C ALA A 52 -21.77 7.44 20.64
#